data_AF-A0A9P9PGM4-F1
#
_entry.id   AF-A0A9P9PGM4-F1
#
_cell.length_a   1.000
_cell.length_b   1.000
_cell.length_c   1.000
_cell.angle_alpha   90.00
_cell.angle_beta   90.00
_cell.angle_gamma   90.00
#
_symmetry.space_group_name_H-M   'P 1'
#
loop_
_entity.id
_entity.type
_entity.pdbx_description
1 polymer ?
#
loop_
_entity_poly.entity_id
_entity_poly.type
_entity_poly.pdbx_seq_one_letter_code
_entity_poly.pdbx_strand_id
1 'polypeptide(L)'
;MASSHDMRTSRTLGALLGVHTGDSLGATLEFKPWFEVASIYPDGLREIVGGGPFDWPAGAATDDTDLTRAVLLAYQDYHAVKESDRGTDEGEFNVARAAADYALKWYEGEWPGRKKGSRPVDIGNATTEGLSRYKRIKDLSKSGAGKGSAGNGSLMRCIPTALFAVPASRRDESMAISEFTHNDARCTVACAVYNEIVAALVRGVAPKEAVDLGKAVAARMKSAAVRAAIEEGEQINLELAASEGTTKHNVSTSGYVLSSLKLSIAAVLDERSFEDVLVDVVCLGGDSDTNGAIAGGLLGARDGVEKIPERWLEKLQFGREFKEVAMRILEVHNPWRQVTARHEERSLFKNFQNYFLSAFAQVSYFLWGRPIMVVPSAMNASRSLNAPVARLVDVIFERSMMVFRRAYGVGRFASWTEPVVGIIVFVLVGTCALVMPPANVACRRITQDHLIRVLLSANTPTAVFVLCRFD
;
A
#
# COMPACT_ATOMS: atom_id res chain seq x y z
N MET A 1 10.39 -16.21 14.91
CA MET A 1 9.28 -16.14 13.95
C MET A 1 9.07 -14.69 13.58
N ALA A 2 9.09 -14.35 12.29
CA ALA A 2 8.80 -13.00 11.83
C ALA A 2 7.36 -12.61 12.23
N SER A 3 7.10 -11.33 12.52
CA SER A 3 5.75 -10.87 12.80
C SER A 3 4.88 -10.95 11.53
N SER A 4 3.56 -11.09 11.65
CA SER A 4 2.67 -11.10 10.48
C SER A 4 2.77 -9.84 9.61
N HIS A 5 3.12 -8.70 10.21
CA HIS A 5 3.40 -7.45 9.51
C HIS A 5 4.70 -7.51 8.70
N ASP A 6 5.73 -8.15 9.25
CA ASP A 6 7.03 -8.33 8.60
C ASP A 6 6.91 -9.25 7.37
N MET A 7 6.14 -10.35 7.50
CA MET A 7 5.83 -11.24 6.37
C MET A 7 5.04 -10.55 5.26
N ARG A 8 4.05 -9.72 5.59
CA ARG A 8 3.26 -8.99 4.58
C ARG A 8 4.11 -7.99 3.80
N THR A 9 5.00 -7.29 4.50
CA THR A 9 5.96 -6.36 3.89
C THR A 9 6.92 -7.11 2.97
N SER A 10 7.51 -8.21 3.44
CA SER A 10 8.37 -9.08 2.64
C SER A 10 7.68 -9.55 1.35
N ARG A 11 6.44 -10.05 1.42
CA ARG A 11 5.67 -10.51 0.25
C ARG A 11 5.26 -9.38 -0.69
N THR A 12 5.01 -8.19 -0.16
CA THR A 12 4.70 -7.01 -0.98
C THR A 12 5.93 -6.54 -1.76
N LEU A 13 7.09 -6.50 -1.11
CA LEU A 13 8.37 -6.21 -1.78
C LEU A 13 8.74 -7.31 -2.77
N GLY A 14 8.54 -8.57 -2.39
CA GLY A 14 8.77 -9.73 -3.24
C GLY A 14 7.91 -9.67 -4.50
N ALA A 15 6.62 -9.34 -4.38
CA ALA A 15 5.73 -9.20 -5.53
C ALA A 15 6.23 -8.14 -6.53
N LEU A 16 6.59 -6.95 -6.06
CA LEU A 16 7.06 -5.86 -6.93
C LEU A 16 8.42 -6.15 -7.56
N LEU A 17 9.39 -6.61 -6.76
CA LEU A 17 10.74 -6.90 -7.24
C LEU A 17 10.79 -8.20 -8.03
N GLY A 18 9.85 -9.12 -7.79
CA GLY A 18 9.69 -10.36 -8.55
C GLY A 18 9.24 -10.10 -9.98
N VAL A 19 8.35 -9.12 -10.21
CA VAL A 19 8.01 -8.65 -11.57
C VAL A 19 9.27 -8.21 -12.29
N HIS A 20 10.05 -7.31 -11.68
CA HIS A 20 11.26 -6.79 -12.32
C HIS A 20 12.35 -7.84 -12.51
N THR A 21 12.51 -8.74 -11.54
CA THR A 21 13.44 -9.86 -11.66
C THR A 21 13.09 -10.75 -12.84
N GLY A 22 11.80 -11.09 -12.99
CA GLY A 22 11.31 -11.92 -14.09
C GLY A 22 11.46 -11.25 -15.45
N ASP A 23 11.12 -9.97 -15.53
CA ASP A 23 11.36 -9.12 -16.70
C ASP A 23 12.85 -9.13 -17.10
N SER A 24 13.72 -8.67 -16.20
CA SER A 24 15.16 -8.54 -16.45
C SER A 24 15.85 -9.86 -16.82
N LEU A 25 15.41 -10.98 -16.25
CA LEU A 25 15.94 -12.31 -16.57
C LEU A 25 15.39 -12.82 -17.91
N GLY A 26 14.09 -12.62 -18.15
CA GLY A 26 13.40 -13.09 -19.35
C GLY A 26 13.75 -12.33 -20.62
N ALA A 27 14.11 -11.04 -20.52
CA ALA A 27 14.47 -10.18 -21.64
C ALA A 27 15.65 -10.73 -22.48
N THR A 28 16.56 -11.50 -21.86
CA THR A 28 17.66 -12.16 -22.58
C THR A 28 17.17 -13.19 -23.59
N LEU A 29 16.04 -13.85 -23.31
CA LEU A 29 15.53 -15.02 -24.04
C LEU A 29 14.33 -14.70 -24.93
N GLU A 30 13.92 -13.44 -24.97
CA GLU A 30 12.73 -12.99 -25.68
C GLU A 30 12.80 -13.36 -27.17
N PHE A 31 11.67 -13.86 -27.69
CA PHE A 31 11.45 -14.42 -29.02
C PHE A 31 12.20 -15.70 -29.37
N LYS A 32 13.06 -16.23 -28.49
CA LYS A 32 13.75 -17.50 -28.75
C LYS A 32 12.80 -18.68 -28.57
N PRO A 33 12.81 -19.68 -29.47
CA PRO A 33 12.10 -20.93 -29.23
C PRO A 33 12.82 -21.75 -28.15
N TRP A 34 12.06 -22.52 -27.38
CA TRP A 34 12.59 -23.38 -26.29
C TRP A 34 13.82 -24.20 -26.69
N PHE A 35 13.83 -24.84 -27.86
CA PHE A 35 14.95 -25.71 -28.26
C PHE A 35 16.27 -24.94 -28.43
N GLU A 36 16.20 -23.66 -28.83
CA GLU A 36 17.38 -22.81 -28.94
C GLU A 36 17.84 -22.39 -27.54
N VAL A 37 16.90 -22.01 -26.67
CA VAL A 37 17.19 -21.66 -25.28
C VAL A 37 17.86 -22.84 -24.56
N ALA A 38 17.29 -24.04 -24.65
CA ALA A 38 17.83 -25.25 -24.05
C ALA A 38 19.23 -25.62 -24.61
N SER A 39 19.52 -25.26 -25.86
CA SER A 39 20.86 -25.47 -26.43
C SER A 39 21.90 -24.45 -25.93
N ILE A 40 21.51 -23.21 -25.67
CA ILE A 40 22.41 -22.14 -25.21
C ILE A 40 22.60 -22.21 -23.68
N TYR A 41 21.54 -22.54 -22.95
CA TYR A 41 21.47 -22.59 -21.50
C TYR A 41 20.93 -23.96 -21.03
N PRO A 42 21.71 -25.05 -21.17
CA PRO A 42 21.25 -26.40 -20.81
C PRO A 42 20.92 -26.56 -19.32
N ASP A 43 21.54 -25.74 -18.46
CA ASP A 43 21.28 -25.70 -17.00
C ASP A 43 20.37 -24.51 -16.58
N GLY A 44 19.75 -23.86 -17.57
CA GLY A 44 18.92 -22.66 -17.41
C GLY A 44 19.73 -21.36 -17.31
N LEU A 45 19.10 -20.25 -17.70
CA LEU A 45 19.68 -18.90 -17.53
C LEU A 45 19.56 -18.48 -16.07
N ARG A 46 20.65 -18.64 -15.31
CA ARG A 46 20.70 -18.40 -13.84
C ARG A 46 21.16 -16.99 -13.45
N GLU A 47 21.50 -16.15 -14.42
CA GLU A 47 22.03 -14.81 -14.21
C GLU A 47 21.31 -13.78 -15.07
N ILE A 48 21.00 -12.62 -14.49
CA ILE A 48 20.56 -11.45 -15.26
C ILE A 48 21.78 -10.91 -16.00
N VAL A 49 21.84 -11.16 -17.31
CA VAL A 49 22.97 -10.81 -18.19
C VAL A 49 22.64 -9.73 -19.22
N GLY A 50 21.35 -9.40 -19.43
CA GLY A 50 20.93 -8.48 -20.48
C GLY A 50 21.01 -9.12 -21.87
N GLY A 51 21.34 -8.35 -22.90
CA GLY A 51 21.37 -8.80 -24.29
C GLY A 51 19.97 -8.95 -24.87
N GLY A 52 19.66 -10.12 -25.43
CA GLY A 52 18.37 -10.36 -26.07
C GLY A 52 18.18 -9.58 -27.39
N PRO A 53 16.95 -9.47 -27.90
CA PRO A 53 16.66 -8.85 -29.20
C PRO A 53 16.98 -7.36 -29.27
N PHE A 54 17.09 -6.68 -28.13
CA PHE A 54 17.29 -5.23 -28.05
C PHE A 54 18.63 -4.81 -27.43
N ASP A 55 19.55 -5.76 -27.20
CA ASP A 55 20.85 -5.52 -26.55
C ASP A 55 20.71 -4.80 -25.19
N TRP A 56 19.80 -5.31 -24.36
CA TRP A 56 19.47 -4.75 -23.06
C TRP A 56 20.69 -4.72 -22.14
N PRO A 57 20.96 -3.63 -21.41
CA PRO A 57 21.88 -3.67 -20.29
C PRO A 57 21.41 -4.68 -19.23
N ALA A 58 22.34 -5.36 -18.56
CA ALA A 58 22.00 -6.28 -17.48
C ALA A 58 21.19 -5.57 -16.38
N GLY A 59 19.98 -6.08 -16.10
CA GLY A 59 19.06 -5.54 -15.09
C GLY A 59 18.23 -4.33 -15.55
N ALA A 60 18.29 -3.96 -16.84
CA ALA A 60 17.42 -2.95 -17.41
C ALA A 60 15.96 -3.37 -17.34
N ALA A 61 15.08 -2.41 -17.07
CA ALA A 61 13.63 -2.59 -17.18
C ALA A 61 13.21 -2.57 -18.66
N THR A 62 12.30 -3.48 -19.04
CA THR A 62 11.57 -3.41 -20.32
C THR A 62 10.23 -2.68 -20.12
N ASP A 63 9.28 -2.82 -21.04
CA ASP A 63 7.95 -2.20 -20.88
C ASP A 63 7.14 -2.84 -19.74
N ASP A 64 7.37 -4.11 -19.40
CA ASP A 64 6.82 -4.80 -18.22
C ASP A 64 7.05 -4.01 -16.92
N THR A 65 8.31 -3.77 -16.58
CA THR A 65 8.69 -3.07 -15.36
C THR A 65 8.42 -1.57 -15.45
N ASP A 66 8.65 -0.93 -16.61
CA ASP A 66 8.38 0.50 -16.76
C ASP A 66 6.89 0.82 -16.60
N LEU A 67 6.01 -0.01 -17.15
CA LEU A 67 4.58 0.19 -16.98
C LEU A 67 4.09 -0.25 -15.59
N THR A 68 4.73 -1.23 -14.95
CA THR A 68 4.52 -1.52 -13.52
C THR A 68 4.87 -0.31 -12.66
N ARG A 69 6.01 0.33 -12.95
CA ARG A 69 6.47 1.55 -12.29
C ARG A 69 5.45 2.68 -12.48
N ALA A 70 4.85 2.84 -13.66
CA ALA A 70 3.80 3.83 -13.89
C ALA A 70 2.59 3.66 -12.96
N VAL A 71 2.15 2.41 -12.73
CA VAL A 71 1.06 2.11 -11.77
C VAL A 71 1.53 2.33 -10.33
N LEU A 72 2.75 1.95 -9.98
CA LEU A 72 3.31 2.16 -8.64
C LEU A 72 3.40 3.66 -8.27
N LEU A 73 3.85 4.51 -9.20
CA LEU A 73 3.89 5.97 -9.01
C LEU A 73 2.49 6.57 -8.86
N ALA A 74 1.48 6.04 -9.55
CA ALA A 74 0.10 6.46 -9.36
C ALA A 74 -0.40 6.19 -7.93
N TYR A 75 -0.03 5.05 -7.32
CA TYR A 75 -0.32 4.79 -5.91
C TYR A 75 0.49 5.69 -4.97
N GLN A 76 1.74 6.01 -5.31
CA GLN A 76 2.53 6.97 -4.53
C GLN A 76 1.81 8.32 -4.46
N ASP A 77 1.34 8.83 -5.59
CA ASP A 77 0.60 10.09 -5.66
C ASP A 77 -0.73 10.01 -4.90
N TYR A 78 -1.49 8.92 -5.05
CA TYR A 78 -2.71 8.67 -4.29
C TYR A 78 -2.47 8.77 -2.78
N HIS A 79 -1.41 8.13 -2.28
CA HIS A 79 -1.08 8.14 -0.86
C HIS A 79 -0.58 9.50 -0.37
N ALA A 80 0.20 10.22 -1.18
CA ALA A 80 0.64 11.57 -0.85
C ALA A 80 -0.56 12.53 -0.73
N VAL A 81 -1.54 12.44 -1.65
CA VAL A 81 -2.77 13.23 -1.58
C VAL A 81 -3.54 12.88 -0.30
N LYS A 82 -3.80 11.59 -0.03
CA LYS A 82 -4.52 11.16 1.18
C LYS A 82 -3.84 11.56 2.49
N GLU A 83 -2.51 11.67 2.52
CA GLU A 83 -1.78 12.17 3.68
C GLU A 83 -1.98 13.67 3.90
N SER A 84 -1.98 14.45 2.82
CA SER A 84 -2.18 15.90 2.84
C SER A 84 -3.63 16.31 3.10
N ASP A 85 -4.60 15.51 2.66
CA ASP A 85 -6.01 15.87 2.54
C ASP A 85 -6.84 15.49 3.78
N ARG A 86 -6.32 15.78 4.98
CA ARG A 86 -7.02 15.55 6.26
C ARG A 86 -8.25 16.47 6.47
N GLY A 87 -8.97 16.89 5.42
CA GLY A 87 -10.17 17.71 5.62
C GLY A 87 -10.87 18.35 4.43
N THR A 88 -10.59 18.04 3.16
CA THR A 88 -11.34 18.65 2.04
C THR A 88 -11.88 17.62 1.04
N ASP A 89 -13.19 17.67 0.80
CA ASP A 89 -13.96 16.81 -0.13
C ASP A 89 -13.75 17.20 -1.62
N GLU A 90 -12.54 17.59 -2.02
CA GLU A 90 -12.28 18.05 -3.39
C GLU A 90 -11.62 16.97 -4.26
N GLY A 91 -12.46 16.16 -4.90
CA GLY A 91 -12.11 15.30 -6.04
C GLY A 91 -11.54 13.92 -5.67
N GLU A 92 -12.27 12.85 -6.00
CA GLU A 92 -11.79 11.49 -5.82
C GLU A 92 -10.58 11.22 -6.74
N PHE A 93 -9.38 11.09 -6.16
CA PHE A 93 -8.17 10.74 -6.90
C PHE A 93 -8.37 9.40 -7.62
N ASN A 94 -8.22 9.39 -8.94
CA ASN A 94 -8.38 8.20 -9.78
C ASN A 94 -7.01 7.61 -10.12
N VAL A 95 -6.66 6.49 -9.48
CA VAL A 95 -5.37 5.80 -9.68
C VAL A 95 -5.19 5.33 -11.13
N ALA A 96 -6.24 4.83 -11.77
CA ALA A 96 -6.14 4.37 -13.16
C ALA A 96 -5.85 5.51 -14.14
N ARG A 97 -6.38 6.71 -13.89
CA ARG A 97 -6.05 7.91 -14.66
C ARG A 97 -4.61 8.34 -14.45
N ALA A 98 -4.16 8.41 -13.20
CA ALA A 98 -2.77 8.75 -12.89
C ALA A 98 -1.79 7.73 -13.50
N ALA A 99 -2.10 6.44 -13.44
CA ALA A 99 -1.31 5.39 -14.07
C ALA A 99 -1.25 5.55 -15.59
N ALA A 100 -2.37 5.86 -16.24
CA ALA A 100 -2.41 6.13 -17.68
C ALA A 100 -1.61 7.39 -18.06
N ASP A 101 -1.60 8.43 -17.21
CA ASP A 101 -0.80 9.63 -17.43
C ASP A 101 0.71 9.35 -17.24
N TYR A 102 1.12 8.52 -16.26
CA TYR A 102 2.51 8.06 -16.15
C TYR A 102 2.93 7.17 -17.33
N ALA A 103 2.07 6.25 -17.76
CA ALA A 103 2.31 5.43 -18.94
C ALA A 103 2.44 6.30 -20.21
N LEU A 104 1.68 7.39 -20.31
CA LEU A 104 1.82 8.35 -21.40
C LEU A 104 3.16 9.11 -21.33
N LYS A 105 3.59 9.55 -20.14
CA LYS A 105 4.93 10.15 -19.96
C LYS A 105 6.03 9.20 -20.40
N TRP A 106 5.94 7.92 -20.01
CA TRP A 106 6.85 6.88 -20.49
C TRP A 106 6.82 6.76 -22.01
N TYR A 107 5.63 6.64 -22.62
CA TYR A 107 5.47 6.53 -24.07
C TYR A 107 6.09 7.73 -24.83
N GLU A 108 6.01 8.93 -24.26
CA GLU A 108 6.54 10.16 -24.84
C GLU A 108 8.02 10.42 -24.49
N GLY A 109 8.69 9.47 -23.83
CA GLY A 109 10.11 9.58 -23.47
C GLY A 109 10.39 10.56 -22.33
N GLU A 110 9.37 10.96 -21.58
CA GLU A 110 9.49 11.69 -20.31
C GLU A 110 9.71 10.69 -19.16
N TRP A 111 10.82 9.96 -19.28
CA TRP A 111 11.19 8.84 -18.41
C TRP A 111 12.69 8.87 -18.07
N PRO A 112 13.12 8.39 -16.89
CA PRO A 112 14.53 8.39 -16.51
C PRO A 112 15.43 7.75 -17.57
N GLY A 113 16.51 8.44 -17.95
CA GLY A 113 17.45 7.97 -18.97
C GLY A 113 16.95 8.08 -20.42
N ARG A 114 15.73 8.60 -20.66
CA ARG A 114 15.15 8.71 -22.00
C ARG A 114 15.06 10.17 -22.47
N LYS A 115 15.13 10.35 -23.79
CA LYS A 115 14.98 11.67 -24.43
C LYS A 115 13.50 11.95 -24.66
N LYS A 116 13.01 13.11 -24.24
CA LYS A 116 11.65 13.56 -24.54
C LYS A 116 11.37 13.52 -26.05
N GLY A 117 10.26 12.90 -26.43
CA GLY A 117 9.85 12.61 -27.80
C GLY A 117 10.38 11.30 -28.38
N SER A 118 11.25 10.56 -27.69
CA SER A 118 11.66 9.22 -28.11
C SER A 118 10.58 8.18 -27.80
N ARG A 119 10.47 7.14 -28.63
CA ARG A 119 9.66 5.95 -28.32
C ARG A 119 10.43 5.01 -27.40
N PRO A 120 9.73 4.20 -26.57
CA PRO A 120 10.38 3.14 -25.80
C PRO A 120 11.06 2.13 -26.74
N VAL A 121 12.07 1.44 -26.20
CA VAL A 121 12.85 0.44 -26.96
C VAL A 121 11.95 -0.71 -27.40
N ASP A 122 11.14 -1.22 -26.47
CA ASP A 122 10.06 -2.14 -26.76
C ASP A 122 8.69 -1.58 -26.28
N ILE A 123 7.63 -1.95 -26.99
CA ILE A 123 6.24 -1.66 -26.64
C ILE A 123 5.27 -2.50 -27.48
N GLY A 124 4.37 -3.21 -26.80
CA GLY A 124 3.31 -3.95 -27.47
C GLY A 124 2.35 -3.08 -28.32
N ASN A 125 1.83 -3.66 -29.42
CA ASN A 125 0.92 -2.97 -30.35
C ASN A 125 -0.37 -2.46 -29.69
N ALA A 126 -0.99 -3.25 -28.81
CA ALA A 126 -2.19 -2.85 -28.09
C ALA A 126 -1.92 -1.73 -27.08
N THR A 127 -0.75 -1.76 -26.42
CA THR A 127 -0.28 -0.65 -25.57
C THR A 127 -0.08 0.63 -26.38
N THR A 128 0.58 0.53 -27.53
CA THR A 128 0.78 1.67 -28.46
C THR A 128 -0.55 2.28 -28.91
N GLU A 129 -1.50 1.46 -29.37
CA GLU A 129 -2.81 1.95 -29.82
C GLU A 129 -3.58 2.59 -28.65
N GLY A 130 -3.56 1.93 -27.49
CA GLY A 130 -4.21 2.38 -26.29
C GLY A 130 -3.74 3.74 -25.81
N LEU A 131 -2.43 3.91 -25.65
CA LEU A 131 -1.83 5.18 -25.21
C LEU A 131 -2.00 6.28 -26.26
N SER A 132 -1.94 5.92 -27.55
CA SER A 132 -2.20 6.87 -28.64
C SER A 132 -3.65 7.37 -28.65
N ARG A 133 -4.63 6.51 -28.35
CA ARG A 133 -6.03 6.91 -28.15
C ARG A 133 -6.17 7.77 -26.88
N TYR A 134 -5.64 7.31 -25.75
CA TYR A 134 -5.70 8.03 -24.47
C TYR A 134 -5.11 9.44 -24.56
N LYS A 135 -3.97 9.61 -25.25
CA LYS A 135 -3.37 10.91 -25.52
C LYS A 135 -4.34 11.90 -26.17
N ARG A 136 -5.18 11.43 -27.11
CA ARG A 136 -6.14 12.28 -27.83
C ARG A 136 -7.40 12.57 -27.03
N ILE A 137 -7.94 11.57 -26.32
CA ILE A 137 -9.31 11.64 -25.78
C ILE A 137 -9.37 11.79 -24.25
N LYS A 138 -8.30 11.43 -23.52
CA LYS A 138 -8.20 11.49 -22.05
C LYS A 138 -9.36 10.81 -21.29
N ASP A 139 -9.94 9.77 -21.90
CA ASP A 139 -11.01 8.94 -21.36
C ASP A 139 -10.54 7.48 -21.34
N LEU A 140 -10.36 6.91 -20.14
CA LEU A 140 -9.83 5.56 -19.93
C LEU A 140 -10.70 4.51 -20.64
N SER A 141 -12.02 4.60 -20.47
CA SER A 141 -12.98 3.59 -20.94
C SER A 141 -13.04 3.47 -22.46
N LYS A 142 -12.63 4.52 -23.18
CA LYS A 142 -12.63 4.60 -24.65
C LYS A 142 -11.25 4.48 -25.27
N SER A 143 -10.21 4.29 -24.46
CA SER A 143 -8.82 4.29 -24.94
C SER A 143 -8.31 2.92 -25.35
N GLY A 144 -8.82 1.83 -24.77
CA GLY A 144 -8.32 0.48 -25.08
C GLY A 144 -8.35 0.13 -26.57
N ALA A 145 -7.42 -0.75 -26.99
CA ALA A 145 -7.19 -1.14 -28.38
C ALA A 145 -8.39 -1.79 -29.07
N GLY A 146 -9.35 -2.31 -28.30
CA GLY A 146 -10.61 -2.88 -28.79
C GLY A 146 -10.69 -4.40 -28.58
N LYS A 147 -11.91 -4.95 -28.76
CA LYS A 147 -12.16 -6.40 -28.68
C LYS A 147 -11.29 -7.14 -29.68
N GLY A 148 -10.72 -8.27 -29.27
CA GLY A 148 -9.77 -9.06 -30.06
C GLY A 148 -8.31 -8.76 -29.73
N SER A 149 -8.00 -7.57 -29.20
CA SER A 149 -6.64 -7.17 -28.79
C SER A 149 -6.32 -7.70 -27.39
N ALA A 150 -6.15 -9.02 -27.28
CA ALA A 150 -5.99 -9.71 -26.01
C ALA A 150 -4.53 -10.01 -25.63
N GLY A 151 -3.66 -9.02 -25.82
CA GLY A 151 -2.27 -9.10 -25.37
C GLY A 151 -2.16 -9.09 -23.83
N ASN A 152 -1.07 -9.62 -23.31
CA ASN A 152 -0.73 -9.62 -21.88
C ASN A 152 -0.21 -8.28 -21.33
N GLY A 153 -0.02 -7.27 -22.20
CA GLY A 153 0.55 -5.96 -21.85
C GLY A 153 -0.11 -5.20 -20.68
N SER A 154 -1.36 -5.54 -20.34
CA SER A 154 -2.06 -5.01 -19.16
C SER A 154 -1.89 -5.86 -17.90
N LEU A 155 -1.81 -7.18 -18.05
CA LEU A 155 -1.64 -8.12 -16.95
C LEU A 155 -0.28 -7.93 -16.29
N MET A 156 0.76 -7.75 -17.09
CA MET A 156 2.14 -7.64 -16.62
C MET A 156 2.41 -6.48 -15.66
N ARG A 157 1.64 -5.40 -15.79
CA ARG A 157 1.81 -4.16 -15.03
C ARG A 157 0.84 -3.95 -13.88
N CYS A 158 -0.17 -4.82 -13.74
CA CYS A 158 -1.30 -4.54 -12.85
C CYS A 158 -1.01 -4.84 -11.36
N ILE A 159 0.13 -5.45 -11.04
CA ILE A 159 0.43 -5.96 -9.70
C ILE A 159 0.36 -4.91 -8.58
N PRO A 160 0.72 -3.62 -8.75
CA PRO A 160 0.65 -2.67 -7.63
C PRO A 160 -0.78 -2.49 -7.12
N THR A 161 -1.79 -2.73 -7.96
CA THR A 161 -3.20 -2.72 -7.57
C THR A 161 -3.56 -3.85 -6.61
N ALA A 162 -2.92 -5.01 -6.70
CA ALA A 162 -3.06 -6.05 -5.68
C ALA A 162 -2.59 -5.59 -4.28
N LEU A 163 -1.55 -4.76 -4.27
CA LEU A 163 -0.77 -4.43 -3.09
C LEU A 163 -1.32 -3.21 -2.34
N PHE A 164 -1.79 -2.21 -3.07
CA PHE A 164 -2.09 -0.89 -2.51
C PHE A 164 -3.54 -0.42 -2.71
N ALA A 165 -4.33 -1.07 -3.57
CA ALA A 165 -5.74 -0.74 -3.70
C ALA A 165 -6.52 -1.07 -2.43
N VAL A 166 -7.57 -0.29 -2.18
CA VAL A 166 -8.54 -0.63 -1.13
C VAL A 166 -9.22 -1.96 -1.50
N PRO A 167 -9.33 -2.94 -0.59
CA PRO A 167 -9.86 -4.27 -0.92
C PRO A 167 -11.23 -4.28 -1.60
N ALA A 168 -12.10 -3.31 -1.27
CA ALA A 168 -13.43 -3.20 -1.86
C ALA A 168 -13.42 -2.75 -3.33
N SER A 169 -12.45 -1.91 -3.74
CA SER A 169 -12.35 -1.37 -5.10
C SER A 169 -11.33 -2.09 -5.99
N ARG A 170 -10.45 -2.93 -5.41
CA ARG A 170 -9.33 -3.59 -6.11
C ARG A 170 -9.72 -4.24 -7.44
N ARG A 171 -10.88 -4.91 -7.52
CA ARG A 171 -11.32 -5.56 -8.75
C ARG A 171 -11.63 -4.55 -9.86
N ASP A 172 -12.45 -3.55 -9.55
CA ASP A 172 -12.85 -2.52 -10.51
C ASP A 172 -11.64 -1.67 -10.93
N GLU A 173 -10.74 -1.37 -9.98
CA GLU A 173 -9.49 -0.66 -10.25
C GLU A 173 -8.53 -1.49 -11.14
N SER A 174 -8.45 -2.81 -10.92
CA SER A 174 -7.65 -3.70 -11.78
C SER A 174 -8.16 -3.71 -13.22
N MET A 175 -9.48 -3.70 -13.39
CA MET A 175 -10.10 -3.60 -14.72
C MET A 175 -9.81 -2.24 -15.35
N ALA A 176 -9.94 -1.14 -14.60
CA ALA A 176 -9.66 0.22 -15.10
C ALA A 176 -8.19 0.41 -15.52
N ILE A 177 -7.24 -0.19 -14.78
CA ILE A 177 -5.81 -0.22 -15.12
C ILE A 177 -5.54 -1.02 -16.42
N SER A 178 -6.35 -2.04 -16.69
CA SER A 178 -6.29 -2.75 -17.97
C SER A 178 -6.86 -1.89 -19.10
N GLU A 179 -8.07 -1.35 -18.92
CA GLU A 179 -8.91 -0.74 -19.95
C GLU A 179 -8.27 0.41 -20.71
N PHE A 180 -7.37 1.19 -20.08
CA PHE A 180 -6.75 2.34 -20.76
C PHE A 180 -5.83 1.93 -21.93
N THR A 181 -5.44 0.66 -22.04
CA THR A 181 -4.83 0.10 -23.27
C THR A 181 -5.46 -1.20 -23.75
N HIS A 182 -5.94 -2.05 -22.85
CA HIS A 182 -6.50 -3.37 -23.14
C HIS A 182 -7.90 -3.47 -22.53
N ASN A 183 -8.93 -3.22 -23.34
CA ASN A 183 -10.34 -3.32 -22.95
C ASN A 183 -11.02 -4.60 -23.45
N ASP A 184 -10.25 -5.61 -23.88
CA ASP A 184 -10.77 -6.96 -24.11
C ASP A 184 -11.09 -7.61 -22.74
N ALA A 185 -12.25 -8.26 -22.63
CA ALA A 185 -12.71 -8.87 -21.38
C ALA A 185 -11.73 -9.94 -20.86
N ARG A 186 -10.97 -10.60 -21.74
CA ARG A 186 -9.93 -11.54 -21.31
C ARG A 186 -8.83 -10.82 -20.54
N CYS A 187 -8.42 -9.63 -20.97
CA CYS A 187 -7.39 -8.83 -20.30
C CYS A 187 -7.89 -8.25 -18.99
N THR A 188 -9.04 -7.58 -19.00
CA THR A 188 -9.56 -6.89 -17.81
C THR A 188 -9.89 -7.86 -16.68
N VAL A 189 -10.51 -9.01 -17.02
CA VAL A 189 -10.83 -10.05 -16.04
C VAL A 189 -9.56 -10.78 -15.57
N ALA A 190 -8.58 -11.04 -16.46
CA ALA A 190 -7.31 -11.63 -16.05
C ALA A 190 -6.56 -10.74 -15.04
N CYS A 191 -6.52 -9.43 -15.25
CA CYS A 191 -5.92 -8.48 -14.30
C CYS A 191 -6.61 -8.52 -12.93
N ALA A 192 -7.95 -8.51 -12.92
CA ALA A 192 -8.72 -8.60 -11.67
C ALA A 192 -8.47 -9.92 -10.93
N VAL A 193 -8.44 -11.05 -11.65
CA VAL A 193 -8.15 -12.37 -11.08
C VAL A 193 -6.73 -12.43 -10.52
N TYR A 194 -5.74 -12.04 -11.32
CA TYR A 194 -4.33 -12.04 -10.93
C TYR A 194 -4.10 -11.22 -9.67
N ASN A 195 -4.67 -10.01 -9.60
CA ASN A 195 -4.53 -9.15 -8.43
C ASN A 195 -5.23 -9.69 -7.18
N GLU A 196 -6.34 -10.43 -7.32
CA GLU A 196 -6.97 -11.11 -6.18
C GLU A 196 -6.12 -12.28 -5.66
N ILE A 197 -5.47 -13.03 -6.56
CA ILE A 197 -4.53 -14.10 -6.20
C ILE A 197 -3.33 -13.49 -5.46
N VAL A 198 -2.66 -12.48 -6.04
CA VAL A 198 -1.54 -11.78 -5.41
C VAL A 198 -1.92 -11.24 -4.04
N ALA A 199 -3.07 -10.57 -3.93
CA ALA A 199 -3.52 -10.01 -2.66
C ALA A 199 -3.79 -11.08 -1.59
N ALA A 200 -4.25 -12.28 -1.99
CA ALA A 200 -4.41 -13.42 -1.08
C ALA A 200 -3.05 -13.97 -0.63
N LEU A 201 -2.10 -14.17 -1.56
CA LEU A 201 -0.75 -14.63 -1.26
C LEU A 201 -0.04 -13.69 -0.29
N VAL A 202 -0.10 -12.38 -0.53
CA VAL A 202 0.51 -11.37 0.37
C VAL A 202 -0.08 -11.41 1.79
N ARG A 203 -1.33 -11.87 1.95
CA ARG A 203 -1.98 -12.06 3.26
C ARG A 203 -1.65 -13.38 3.95
N GLY A 204 -0.85 -14.26 3.34
CA GLY A 204 -0.52 -15.56 3.93
C GLY A 204 -1.37 -16.73 3.43
N VAL A 205 -2.31 -16.51 2.51
CA VAL A 205 -3.16 -17.59 1.97
C VAL A 205 -2.31 -18.58 1.18
N ALA A 206 -2.59 -19.87 1.33
CA ALA A 206 -1.86 -20.92 0.62
C ALA A 206 -2.04 -20.81 -0.90
N PRO A 207 -1.02 -21.16 -1.73
CA PRO A 207 -1.08 -20.96 -3.18
C PRO A 207 -2.33 -21.54 -3.84
N LYS A 208 -2.69 -22.78 -3.51
CA LYS A 208 -3.88 -23.45 -4.06
C LYS A 208 -5.17 -22.71 -3.73
N GLU A 209 -5.33 -22.27 -2.48
CA GLU A 209 -6.51 -21.52 -2.03
C GLU A 209 -6.56 -20.13 -2.69
N ALA A 210 -5.41 -19.46 -2.87
CA ALA A 210 -5.33 -18.19 -3.60
C ALA A 210 -5.78 -18.36 -5.06
N VAL A 211 -5.34 -19.43 -5.73
CA VAL A 211 -5.78 -19.77 -7.10
C VAL A 211 -7.28 -20.10 -7.15
N ASP A 212 -7.81 -20.83 -6.17
CA ASP A 212 -9.25 -21.11 -6.07
C ASP A 212 -10.09 -19.84 -5.88
N LEU A 213 -9.60 -18.85 -5.11
CA LEU A 213 -10.20 -17.52 -5.04
C LEU A 213 -10.21 -16.83 -6.40
N GLY A 214 -9.10 -16.90 -7.15
CA GLY A 214 -9.01 -16.39 -8.52
C GLY A 214 -10.05 -17.03 -9.46
N LYS A 215 -10.22 -18.36 -9.41
CA LYS A 215 -11.27 -19.06 -10.17
C LYS A 215 -12.67 -18.61 -9.78
N ALA A 216 -12.94 -18.41 -8.49
CA ALA A 216 -14.22 -17.92 -8.02
C ALA A 216 -14.51 -16.49 -8.52
N VAL A 217 -13.49 -15.63 -8.62
CA VAL A 217 -13.60 -14.30 -9.22
C VAL A 217 -13.94 -14.39 -10.70
N ALA A 218 -13.20 -15.20 -11.47
CA ALA A 218 -13.48 -15.42 -12.90
C ALA A 218 -14.91 -15.92 -13.14
N ALA A 219 -15.39 -16.85 -12.30
CA ALA A 219 -16.75 -17.38 -12.36
C ALA A 219 -17.81 -16.31 -12.05
N ARG A 220 -17.62 -15.49 -11.00
CA ARG A 220 -18.53 -14.38 -10.65
C ARG A 220 -18.61 -13.34 -11.78
N MET A 221 -17.49 -13.11 -12.47
CA MET A 221 -17.41 -12.22 -13.62
C MET A 221 -17.85 -12.89 -14.94
N LYS A 222 -18.34 -14.13 -14.88
CA LYS A 222 -18.83 -14.91 -16.03
C LYS A 222 -17.81 -15.07 -17.17
N SER A 223 -16.52 -15.10 -16.84
CA SER A 223 -15.43 -15.27 -17.81
C SER A 223 -14.99 -16.74 -17.87
N ALA A 224 -15.65 -17.52 -18.74
CA ALA A 224 -15.31 -18.93 -18.96
C ALA A 224 -13.87 -19.11 -19.46
N ALA A 225 -13.40 -18.21 -20.34
CA ALA A 225 -12.06 -18.30 -20.91
C ALA A 225 -10.95 -18.08 -19.87
N VAL A 226 -11.11 -17.09 -18.99
CA VAL A 226 -10.14 -16.85 -17.89
C VAL A 226 -10.17 -17.99 -16.89
N ARG A 227 -11.35 -18.51 -16.55
CA ARG A 227 -11.48 -19.67 -15.67
C ARG A 227 -10.78 -20.90 -16.26
N ALA A 228 -11.02 -21.22 -17.54
CA ALA A 228 -10.38 -22.34 -18.23
C ALA A 228 -8.85 -22.18 -18.26
N ALA A 229 -8.34 -20.97 -18.50
CA ALA A 229 -6.90 -20.71 -18.47
C ALA A 229 -6.26 -21.04 -17.10
N ILE A 230 -6.97 -20.76 -16.00
CA ILE A 230 -6.51 -21.11 -14.64
C ILE A 230 -6.55 -22.63 -14.45
N GLU A 231 -7.66 -23.28 -14.82
CA GLU A 231 -7.83 -24.73 -14.70
C GLU A 231 -6.78 -25.50 -15.53
N GLU A 232 -6.45 -25.02 -16.73
CA GLU A 232 -5.37 -25.55 -17.56
C GLU A 232 -3.99 -25.32 -16.92
N GLY A 233 -3.77 -24.17 -16.28
CA GLY A 233 -2.53 -23.86 -15.57
C GLY A 233 -2.28 -24.77 -14.37
N GLU A 234 -3.33 -25.16 -13.66
CA GLU A 234 -3.28 -26.15 -12.57
C GLU A 234 -2.80 -27.54 -13.03
N GLN A 235 -2.83 -27.84 -14.33
CA GLN A 235 -2.41 -29.14 -14.88
C GLN A 235 -0.98 -29.13 -15.46
N ILE A 236 -0.34 -27.97 -15.57
CA ILE A 236 1.01 -27.88 -16.14
C ILE A 236 2.03 -28.33 -15.08
N ASN A 237 2.87 -29.29 -15.45
CA ASN A 237 4.13 -29.55 -14.75
C ASN A 237 5.24 -28.73 -15.43
N LEU A 238 5.67 -27.66 -14.76
CA LEU A 238 6.66 -26.73 -15.30
C LEU A 238 8.03 -27.36 -15.50
N GLU A 239 8.49 -28.18 -14.56
CA GLU A 239 9.78 -28.86 -14.65
C GLU A 239 9.85 -29.76 -15.88
N LEU A 240 8.78 -30.52 -16.15
CA LEU A 240 8.69 -31.36 -17.35
C LEU A 240 8.57 -30.51 -18.63
N ALA A 241 7.80 -29.41 -18.58
CA ALA A 241 7.70 -28.50 -19.73
C ALA A 241 9.06 -27.86 -20.08
N ALA A 242 9.84 -27.46 -19.07
CA ALA A 242 11.15 -26.85 -19.23
C ALA A 242 12.21 -27.85 -19.71
N SER A 243 12.15 -29.10 -19.25
CA SER A 243 13.13 -30.13 -19.61
C SER A 243 12.81 -30.87 -20.92
N GLU A 244 11.54 -31.04 -21.27
CA GLU A 244 11.12 -31.84 -22.43
C GLU A 244 10.50 -31.02 -23.57
N GLY A 245 10.24 -29.73 -23.32
CA GLY A 245 9.80 -28.76 -24.31
C GLY A 245 8.32 -28.43 -24.30
N THR A 246 8.02 -27.20 -24.73
CA THR A 246 6.70 -26.56 -24.70
C THR A 246 5.65 -27.33 -25.49
N THR A 247 5.98 -27.84 -26.68
CA THR A 247 5.04 -28.58 -27.55
C THR A 247 4.56 -29.89 -26.91
N LYS A 248 5.46 -30.65 -26.26
CA LYS A 248 5.14 -31.95 -25.65
C LYS A 248 4.15 -31.78 -24.49
N HIS A 249 4.22 -30.65 -23.80
CA HIS A 249 3.41 -30.33 -22.62
C HIS A 249 2.29 -29.32 -22.89
N ASN A 250 2.02 -29.00 -24.16
CA ASN A 250 0.99 -28.05 -24.59
C ASN A 250 1.06 -26.68 -23.86
N VAL A 251 2.28 -26.21 -23.62
CA VAL A 251 2.55 -24.92 -22.99
C VAL A 251 2.72 -23.86 -24.06
N SER A 252 1.89 -22.83 -24.02
CA SER A 252 2.03 -21.66 -24.89
C SER A 252 2.76 -20.56 -24.13
N THR A 253 3.83 -20.03 -24.73
CA THR A 253 4.62 -18.91 -24.20
C THR A 253 4.43 -17.63 -25.02
N SER A 254 3.30 -17.46 -25.70
CA SER A 254 3.03 -16.27 -26.50
C SER A 254 2.59 -15.08 -25.65
N GLY A 255 2.64 -13.87 -26.23
CA GLY A 255 2.10 -12.64 -25.62
C GLY A 255 0.56 -12.57 -25.52
N TYR A 256 -0.13 -13.71 -25.55
CA TYR A 256 -1.57 -13.81 -25.33
C TYR A 256 -1.87 -13.86 -23.84
N VAL A 257 -2.77 -13.01 -23.35
CA VAL A 257 -3.04 -12.85 -21.90
C VAL A 257 -3.40 -14.15 -21.18
N LEU A 258 -4.12 -15.07 -21.84
CA LEU A 258 -4.49 -16.34 -21.20
C LEU A 258 -3.33 -17.34 -21.19
N SER A 259 -2.41 -17.26 -22.15
CA SER A 259 -1.18 -18.07 -22.13
C SER A 259 -0.30 -17.66 -20.95
N SER A 260 -0.07 -16.35 -20.76
CA SER A 260 0.71 -15.85 -19.63
C SER A 260 0.03 -16.11 -18.27
N LEU A 261 -1.29 -15.91 -18.18
CA LEU A 261 -2.03 -16.25 -16.96
C LEU A 261 -1.87 -17.74 -16.63
N LYS A 262 -2.12 -18.63 -17.60
CA LYS A 262 -1.96 -20.08 -17.43
C LYS A 262 -0.58 -20.44 -16.91
N LEU A 263 0.47 -19.90 -17.51
CA LEU A 263 1.85 -20.18 -17.13
C LEU A 263 2.18 -19.67 -15.71
N SER A 264 1.68 -18.48 -15.36
CA SER A 264 1.85 -17.93 -14.01
C SER A 264 1.12 -18.74 -12.91
N ILE A 265 -0.02 -19.36 -13.25
CA ILE A 265 -0.72 -20.28 -12.35
C ILE A 265 0.09 -21.55 -12.11
N ALA A 266 0.70 -22.10 -13.17
CA ALA A 266 1.61 -23.23 -13.02
C ALA A 266 2.80 -22.86 -12.12
N ALA A 267 3.37 -21.67 -12.30
CA ALA A 267 4.50 -21.19 -11.51
C ALA A 267 4.17 -21.06 -10.02
N VAL A 268 3.06 -20.42 -9.67
CA VAL A 268 2.73 -20.19 -8.26
C VAL A 268 2.41 -21.48 -7.50
N LEU A 269 1.92 -22.51 -8.20
CA LEU A 269 1.58 -23.82 -7.62
C LEU A 269 2.77 -24.77 -7.51
N ASP A 270 3.88 -24.48 -8.18
CA ASP A 270 5.10 -25.30 -8.13
C ASP A 270 5.85 -25.07 -6.81
N GLU A 271 5.95 -26.08 -5.95
CA GLU A 271 6.53 -25.96 -4.61
C GLU A 271 8.06 -25.75 -4.57
N ARG A 272 8.73 -25.79 -5.73
CA ARG A 272 10.18 -25.50 -5.83
C ARG A 272 10.50 -24.03 -5.53
N SER A 273 11.79 -23.73 -5.46
CA SER A 273 12.28 -22.40 -5.07
C SER A 273 11.88 -21.32 -6.10
N PHE A 274 11.77 -20.07 -5.63
CA PHE A 274 11.56 -18.90 -6.51
C PHE A 274 12.49 -18.92 -7.71
N GLU A 275 13.79 -19.14 -7.47
CA GLU A 275 14.82 -19.14 -8.51
C GLU A 275 14.58 -20.26 -9.53
N ASP A 276 14.37 -21.50 -9.08
CA ASP A 276 14.20 -22.64 -10.01
C ASP A 276 12.95 -22.48 -10.88
N VAL A 277 11.82 -22.09 -10.27
CA VAL A 277 10.57 -21.95 -11.01
C VAL A 277 10.64 -20.78 -11.99
N LEU A 278 11.23 -19.65 -11.59
CA LEU A 278 11.36 -18.50 -12.48
C LEU A 278 12.32 -18.79 -13.66
N VAL A 279 13.43 -19.51 -13.40
CA VAL A 279 14.36 -19.95 -14.44
C VAL A 279 13.66 -20.86 -15.43
N ASP A 280 12.86 -21.83 -14.97
CA ASP A 280 12.08 -22.68 -15.85
C ASP A 280 11.12 -21.87 -16.72
N VAL A 281 10.37 -20.92 -16.13
CA VAL A 281 9.42 -20.07 -16.86
C VAL A 281 10.11 -19.30 -17.99
N VAL A 282 11.21 -18.60 -17.70
CA VAL A 282 11.92 -17.82 -18.73
C VAL A 282 12.60 -18.72 -19.78
N CYS A 283 13.06 -19.92 -19.37
CA CYS A 283 13.74 -20.84 -20.26
C CYS A 283 12.81 -21.57 -21.24
N LEU A 284 11.49 -21.46 -21.07
CA LEU A 284 10.53 -21.86 -22.10
C LEU A 284 10.59 -20.96 -23.36
N GLY A 285 11.23 -19.79 -23.26
CA GLY A 285 11.36 -18.84 -24.37
C GLY A 285 10.03 -18.21 -24.79
N GLY A 286 9.95 -17.72 -26.02
CA GLY A 286 8.79 -16.97 -26.51
C GLY A 286 8.75 -15.56 -25.90
N ASP A 287 7.64 -15.20 -25.29
CA ASP A 287 7.42 -13.91 -24.61
C ASP A 287 7.98 -13.98 -23.17
N SER A 288 9.27 -14.27 -23.05
CA SER A 288 9.88 -14.75 -21.81
C SER A 288 10.07 -13.67 -20.75
N ASP A 289 10.30 -12.42 -21.15
CA ASP A 289 10.27 -11.24 -20.28
C ASP A 289 8.91 -11.09 -19.61
N THR A 290 7.82 -11.02 -20.38
CA THR A 290 6.49 -10.80 -19.80
C THR A 290 5.97 -12.00 -19.02
N ASN A 291 6.19 -13.22 -19.53
CA ASN A 291 5.85 -14.44 -18.78
C ASN A 291 6.67 -14.53 -17.48
N GLY A 292 7.95 -14.17 -17.53
CA GLY A 292 8.82 -14.07 -16.36
C GLY A 292 8.30 -13.03 -15.38
N ALA A 293 7.92 -11.85 -15.84
CA ALA A 293 7.41 -10.76 -15.00
C ALA A 293 6.13 -11.15 -14.24
N ILE A 294 5.15 -11.72 -14.96
CA ILE A 294 3.87 -12.15 -14.35
C ILE A 294 4.10 -13.32 -13.38
N ALA A 295 4.91 -14.31 -13.74
CA ALA A 295 5.23 -15.42 -12.84
C ALA A 295 6.04 -14.96 -11.62
N GLY A 296 7.06 -14.14 -11.83
CA GLY A 296 7.93 -13.59 -10.79
C GLY A 296 7.15 -12.75 -9.78
N GLY A 297 6.14 -11.99 -10.23
CA GLY A 297 5.23 -11.28 -9.34
C GLY A 297 4.45 -12.20 -8.38
N LEU A 298 3.90 -13.31 -8.88
CA LEU A 298 3.22 -14.30 -8.04
C LEU A 298 4.18 -15.06 -7.12
N LEU A 299 5.32 -15.50 -7.64
CA LEU A 299 6.36 -16.18 -6.85
C LEU A 299 6.86 -15.28 -5.73
N GLY A 300 7.10 -14.00 -6.01
CA GLY A 300 7.51 -13.02 -5.01
C GLY A 300 6.42 -12.75 -3.96
N ALA A 301 5.15 -12.72 -4.37
CA ALA A 301 4.02 -12.63 -3.45
C ALA A 301 3.85 -13.88 -2.57
N ARG A 302 4.23 -15.05 -3.08
CA ARG A 302 4.20 -16.34 -2.39
C ARG A 302 5.34 -16.46 -1.37
N ASP A 303 6.55 -16.16 -1.82
CA ASP A 303 7.79 -16.55 -1.14
C ASP A 303 8.41 -15.42 -0.31
N GLY A 304 8.16 -14.17 -0.68
CA GLY A 304 8.78 -13.00 -0.05
C GLY A 304 10.10 -12.59 -0.71
N VAL A 305 10.50 -11.33 -0.50
CA VAL A 305 11.68 -10.74 -1.14
C VAL A 305 12.98 -11.47 -0.77
N GLU A 306 13.06 -12.08 0.42
CA GLU A 306 14.25 -12.81 0.89
C GLU A 306 14.51 -14.10 0.09
N LYS A 307 13.55 -14.53 -0.73
CA LYS A 307 13.69 -15.70 -1.61
C LYS A 307 14.11 -15.34 -3.02
N ILE A 308 14.17 -14.05 -3.36
CA ILE A 308 14.76 -13.58 -4.61
C ILE A 308 16.27 -13.51 -4.42
N PRO A 309 17.08 -14.12 -5.31
CA PRO A 309 18.54 -14.04 -5.24
C PRO A 309 19.05 -12.61 -5.13
N GLU A 310 19.88 -12.33 -4.12
CA GLU A 310 20.44 -11.00 -3.88
C GLU A 310 21.23 -10.49 -5.10
N ARG A 311 21.99 -11.38 -5.76
CA ARG A 311 22.73 -11.12 -6.99
C ARG A 311 21.87 -10.65 -8.16
N TRP A 312 20.57 -10.97 -8.16
CA TRP A 312 19.61 -10.46 -9.13
C TRP A 312 19.08 -9.10 -8.70
N LEU A 313 18.67 -8.96 -7.43
CA LEU A 313 18.16 -7.72 -6.86
C LEU A 313 19.14 -6.54 -7.02
N GLU A 314 20.43 -6.79 -6.86
CA GLU A 314 21.49 -5.77 -6.98
C GLU A 314 21.62 -5.18 -8.39
N LYS A 315 21.18 -5.90 -9.43
CA LYS A 315 21.26 -5.45 -10.83
C LYS A 315 20.04 -4.65 -11.28
N LEU A 316 18.91 -4.79 -10.58
CA LEU A 316 17.62 -4.26 -11.04
C LEU A 316 17.61 -2.73 -11.12
N GLN A 317 17.41 -2.21 -12.33
CA GLN A 317 17.14 -0.79 -12.57
C GLN A 317 15.89 -0.36 -11.78
N PHE A 318 15.93 0.75 -11.04
CA PHE A 318 14.81 1.15 -10.16
C PHE A 318 14.49 0.19 -8.98
N GLY A 319 15.24 -0.89 -8.75
CA GLY A 319 14.96 -1.82 -7.64
C GLY A 319 14.91 -1.12 -6.27
N ARG A 320 15.82 -0.15 -6.07
CA ARG A 320 15.81 0.73 -4.89
C ARG A 320 14.56 1.61 -4.81
N GLU A 321 14.14 2.22 -5.92
CA GLU A 321 12.95 3.08 -5.97
C GLU A 321 11.69 2.29 -5.67
N PHE A 322 11.54 1.09 -6.26
CA PHE A 322 10.40 0.20 -6.00
C PHE A 322 10.29 -0.11 -4.51
N LYS A 323 11.42 -0.46 -3.86
CA LYS A 323 11.48 -0.73 -2.42
C LYS A 323 11.12 0.51 -1.60
N GLU A 324 11.68 1.67 -1.91
CA GLU A 324 11.43 2.91 -1.17
C GLU A 324 9.98 3.39 -1.30
N VAL A 325 9.39 3.35 -2.51
CA VAL A 325 7.99 3.72 -2.73
C VAL A 325 7.05 2.77 -2.00
N ALA A 326 7.26 1.46 -2.14
CA ALA A 326 6.44 0.45 -1.46
C ALA A 326 6.50 0.61 0.07
N MET A 327 7.70 0.77 0.62
CA MET A 327 7.88 0.97 2.06
C MET A 327 7.19 2.23 2.55
N ARG A 328 7.30 3.36 1.83
CA ARG A 328 6.56 4.59 2.19
C ARG A 328 5.06 4.36 2.24
N ILE A 329 4.50 3.70 1.23
CA ILE A 329 3.05 3.40 1.19
C ILE A 329 2.65 2.47 2.34
N LEU A 330 3.46 1.45 2.66
CA LEU A 330 3.21 0.52 3.75
C LEU A 330 3.35 1.17 5.14
N GLU A 331 4.28 2.10 5.31
CA GLU A 331 4.49 2.83 6.57
C GLU A 331 3.32 3.75 6.90
N VAL A 332 2.73 4.41 5.88
CA VAL A 332 1.49 5.20 6.04
C VAL A 332 0.33 4.32 6.54
N HIS A 333 0.31 3.04 6.15
CA HIS A 333 -0.68 2.06 6.61
C HIS A 333 -0.36 1.41 7.96
N ASN A 334 0.76 1.76 8.62
CA ASN A 334 1.10 1.25 9.94
C ASN A 334 0.78 2.28 11.04
N PRO A 335 -0.46 2.28 11.60
CA PRO A 335 -0.84 3.21 12.66
C PRO A 335 0.02 3.08 13.92
N TRP A 336 0.72 1.95 14.13
CA TRP A 336 1.57 1.72 15.30
C TRP A 336 2.93 2.44 15.22
N ARG A 337 3.48 2.70 14.03
CA ARG A 337 4.74 3.47 13.90
C ARG A 337 4.55 4.97 14.14
N GLN A 338 3.39 5.51 13.76
CA GLN A 338 3.00 6.88 14.17
C GLN A 338 2.83 7.00 15.68
N VAL A 339 2.64 5.91 16.41
CA VAL A 339 2.61 5.89 17.89
C VAL A 339 4.01 5.70 18.49
N THR A 340 4.94 5.03 17.80
CA THR A 340 6.31 4.85 18.30
C THR A 340 7.22 6.06 18.06
N ALA A 341 6.99 6.85 17.00
CA ALA A 341 7.62 8.18 16.87
C ALA A 341 7.18 9.13 18.01
N ARG A 342 5.95 8.92 18.54
CA ARG A 342 5.45 9.56 19.78
C ARG A 342 6.00 8.91 21.06
N HIS A 343 6.80 7.84 20.97
CA HIS A 343 7.41 7.20 22.15
C HIS A 343 8.72 7.87 22.58
N GLU A 344 9.47 8.48 21.65
CA GLU A 344 10.56 9.40 22.01
C GLU A 344 10.02 10.66 22.69
N GLU A 345 8.84 11.14 22.26
CA GLU A 345 8.08 12.16 23.00
C GLU A 345 7.61 11.64 24.37
N ARG A 346 7.28 10.35 24.56
CA ARG A 346 6.92 9.80 25.89
C ARG A 346 8.09 9.78 26.88
N SER A 347 9.34 9.67 26.42
CA SER A 347 10.52 9.83 27.27
C SER A 347 10.63 11.27 27.78
N LEU A 348 10.49 12.23 26.86
CA LEU A 348 10.41 13.67 27.19
C LEU A 348 9.19 14.01 28.05
N PHE A 349 8.06 13.34 27.85
CA PHE A 349 6.81 13.54 28.59
C PHE A 349 6.84 12.90 29.98
N LYS A 350 7.51 11.76 30.16
CA LYS A 350 7.80 11.20 31.50
C LYS A 350 8.75 12.11 32.28
N ASN A 351 9.76 12.67 31.62
CA ASN A 351 10.65 13.65 32.23
C ASN A 351 9.91 14.95 32.58
N PHE A 352 8.99 15.41 31.73
CA PHE A 352 8.11 16.54 32.01
C PHE A 352 7.13 16.24 33.15
N GLN A 353 6.50 15.05 33.21
CA GLN A 353 5.62 14.64 34.30
C GLN A 353 6.34 14.59 35.64
N ASN A 354 7.56 14.06 35.69
CA ASN A 354 8.37 14.04 36.90
C ASN A 354 8.76 15.45 37.35
N TYR A 355 9.08 16.35 36.42
CA TYR A 355 9.39 17.76 36.70
C TYR A 355 8.15 18.56 37.16
N PHE A 356 7.00 18.30 36.55
CA PHE A 356 5.73 18.96 36.86
C PHE A 356 5.16 18.51 38.21
N LEU A 357 5.28 17.20 38.55
CA LEU A 357 4.92 16.66 39.85
C LEU A 357 5.85 17.15 40.97
N SER A 358 7.16 17.30 40.72
CA SER A 358 8.08 17.88 41.71
C SER A 358 7.83 19.37 41.95
N ALA A 359 7.51 20.13 40.89
CA ALA A 359 7.16 21.54 41.00
C ALA A 359 5.82 21.75 41.74
N PHE A 360 4.81 20.91 41.48
CA PHE A 360 3.53 20.97 42.20
C PHE A 360 3.66 20.54 43.67
N ALA A 361 4.51 19.55 43.98
CA ALA A 361 4.79 19.15 45.36
C ALA A 361 5.45 20.28 46.17
N GLN A 362 6.34 21.07 45.54
CA GLN A 362 6.96 22.24 46.16
C GLN A 362 5.97 23.41 46.38
N VAL A 363 5.06 23.65 45.43
CA VAL A 363 4.00 24.66 45.57
C VAL A 363 2.99 24.26 46.65
N SER A 364 2.69 22.96 46.78
CA SER A 364 1.76 22.43 47.79
C SER A 364 2.29 22.58 49.22
N TYR A 365 3.61 22.46 49.41
CA TYR A 365 4.25 22.65 50.73
C TYR A 365 4.27 24.12 51.18
N PHE A 366 4.28 25.08 50.23
CA PHE A 366 4.27 26.51 50.54
C PHE A 366 2.87 27.08 50.83
N LEU A 367 1.81 26.35 50.53
CA LEU A 367 0.41 26.82 50.65
C LEU A 367 -0.22 26.61 52.04
N TRP A 368 0.48 25.98 52.99
CA TRP A 368 0.02 25.80 54.36
C TRP A 368 0.42 26.98 55.27
N GLY A 369 -0.14 28.17 55.03
CA GLY A 369 -0.25 29.14 56.14
C GLY A 369 -0.16 30.64 55.85
N ARG A 370 -0.83 31.19 54.83
CA ARG A 370 -1.33 32.60 54.83
C ARG A 370 -2.18 32.93 53.58
N PRO A 371 -3.17 33.84 53.65
CA PRO A 371 -3.99 34.21 52.51
C PRO A 371 -3.25 35.21 51.61
N ILE A 372 -3.18 34.93 50.31
CA ILE A 372 -2.77 35.93 49.30
C ILE A 372 -3.89 36.07 48.27
N MET A 373 -4.29 37.32 48.09
CA MET A 373 -5.22 37.81 47.08
C MET A 373 -4.61 37.61 45.68
N VAL A 374 -5.26 36.80 44.84
CA VAL A 374 -4.81 36.56 43.44
C VAL A 374 -5.36 37.67 42.55
N VAL A 375 -4.49 38.63 42.20
CA VAL A 375 -4.70 39.59 41.10
C VAL A 375 -4.20 38.94 39.79
N PRO A 376 -4.79 39.22 38.61
CA PRO A 376 -4.54 38.43 37.40
C PRO A 376 -3.14 38.74 36.83
N SER A 377 -2.23 37.77 36.92
CA SER A 377 -0.94 37.83 36.22
C SER A 377 -0.67 36.56 35.41
N ALA A 378 -1.60 36.22 34.51
CA ALA A 378 -1.36 35.18 33.50
C ALA A 378 -0.49 35.66 32.31
N MET A 379 -0.11 36.95 32.27
CA MET A 379 0.60 37.52 31.12
C MET A 379 2.14 37.58 31.23
N ASN A 380 2.76 37.22 32.35
CA ASN A 380 4.23 37.30 32.50
C ASN A 380 4.97 35.96 32.63
N ALA A 381 4.28 34.82 32.56
CA ALA A 381 4.93 33.50 32.56
C ALA A 381 5.34 33.00 31.15
N SER A 382 5.13 33.79 30.10
CA SER A 382 5.49 33.42 28.71
C SER A 382 6.93 33.76 28.32
N ARG A 383 7.72 34.42 29.19
CA ARG A 383 9.10 34.84 28.87
C ARG A 383 10.20 33.88 29.32
N SER A 384 9.88 32.77 29.98
CA SER A 384 10.86 31.77 30.43
C SER A 384 10.64 30.34 29.91
N LEU A 385 9.67 30.14 29.00
CA LEU A 385 9.43 28.84 28.37
C LEU A 385 10.08 28.80 26.98
N ASN A 386 10.85 27.74 26.70
CA ASN A 386 11.40 27.49 25.38
C ASN A 386 10.29 27.53 24.30
N ALA A 387 10.58 28.16 23.16
CA ALA A 387 9.65 28.41 22.05
C ALA A 387 8.78 27.22 21.54
N PRO A 388 9.17 25.94 21.70
CA PRO A 388 8.29 24.81 21.37
C PRO A 388 7.17 24.58 22.38
N VAL A 389 7.39 24.88 23.67
CA VAL A 389 6.42 24.61 24.75
C VAL A 389 5.28 25.62 24.73
N ALA A 390 5.58 26.88 24.44
CA ALA A 390 4.56 27.91 24.24
C ALA A 390 3.62 27.55 23.07
N ARG A 391 4.18 27.08 21.95
CA ARG A 391 3.42 26.64 20.77
C ARG A 391 2.52 25.43 21.05
N LEU A 392 2.95 24.50 21.90
CA LEU A 392 2.15 23.34 22.28
C LEU A 392 0.94 23.74 23.14
N VAL A 393 1.14 24.69 24.07
CA VAL A 393 0.06 25.24 24.91
C VAL A 393 -0.98 25.97 24.06
N ASP A 394 -0.55 26.78 23.09
CA ASP A 394 -1.45 27.50 22.18
C ASP A 394 -2.27 26.54 21.30
N VAL A 395 -1.66 25.48 20.76
CA VAL A 395 -2.36 24.48 19.92
C VAL A 395 -3.39 23.68 20.72
N ILE A 396 -3.07 23.32 21.96
CA ILE A 396 -4.01 22.60 22.85
C ILE A 396 -5.18 23.50 23.23
N PHE A 397 -4.93 24.78 23.51
CA PHE A 397 -5.96 25.76 23.83
C PHE A 397 -6.91 26.01 22.65
N GLU A 398 -6.37 26.26 21.45
CA GLU A 398 -7.14 26.45 20.21
C GLU A 398 -8.03 25.24 19.88
N ARG A 399 -7.48 24.02 19.94
CA ARG A 399 -8.25 22.80 19.66
C ARG A 399 -9.34 22.53 20.69
N SER A 400 -9.06 22.80 21.97
CA SER A 400 -10.04 22.64 23.04
C SER A 400 -11.19 23.64 22.89
N MET A 401 -10.89 24.90 22.54
CA MET A 401 -11.88 25.93 22.27
C MET A 401 -12.70 25.63 21.01
N MET A 402 -12.11 25.02 19.99
CA MET A 402 -12.82 24.62 18.77
C MET A 402 -13.82 23.49 19.01
N VAL A 403 -13.44 22.47 19.80
CA VAL A 403 -14.34 21.38 20.23
C VAL A 403 -15.45 21.92 21.13
N PHE A 404 -15.12 22.83 22.04
CA PHE A 404 -16.09 23.47 22.93
C PHE A 404 -17.12 24.33 22.14
N ARG A 405 -16.66 25.11 21.15
CA ARG A 405 -17.54 25.92 20.27
C ARG A 405 -18.44 25.05 19.38
N ARG A 406 -17.94 23.92 18.88
CA ARG A 406 -18.74 22.95 18.10
C ARG A 406 -19.80 22.23 18.95
N ALA A 407 -19.47 21.89 20.20
CA ALA A 407 -20.37 21.13 21.06
C ALA A 407 -21.52 21.97 21.63
N TYR A 408 -21.32 23.27 21.86
CA TYR A 408 -22.29 24.09 22.61
C TYR A 408 -22.92 25.25 21.82
N GLY A 409 -22.43 25.58 20.62
CA GLY A 409 -22.95 26.66 19.79
C GLY A 409 -22.72 28.06 20.40
N VAL A 410 -22.34 29.03 19.57
CA VAL A 410 -21.93 30.38 20.03
C VAL A 410 -23.10 31.20 20.63
N GLY A 411 -24.34 30.71 20.59
CA GLY A 411 -25.54 31.47 20.95
C GLY A 411 -26.15 31.25 22.34
N ARG A 412 -25.61 30.38 23.21
CA ARG A 412 -26.31 30.00 24.48
C ARG A 412 -25.77 30.60 25.78
N PHE A 413 -24.85 31.57 25.74
CA PHE A 413 -24.23 32.13 26.96
C PHE A 413 -24.69 33.55 27.34
N ALA A 414 -25.71 34.10 26.67
CA ALA A 414 -26.19 35.46 26.95
C ALA A 414 -26.97 35.64 28.27
N SER A 415 -27.18 34.60 29.09
CA SER A 415 -28.04 34.67 30.28
C SER A 415 -27.40 34.19 31.59
N TRP A 416 -26.08 34.05 31.66
CA TRP A 416 -25.40 33.67 32.92
C TRP A 416 -24.92 34.93 33.65
N THR A 417 -25.61 35.29 34.73
CA THR A 417 -25.35 36.52 35.51
C THR A 417 -24.52 36.31 36.78
N GLU A 418 -23.93 35.13 37.00
CA GLU A 418 -23.08 34.87 38.17
C GLU A 418 -21.78 34.11 37.80
N PRO A 419 -20.66 34.34 38.53
CA PRO A 419 -19.35 33.81 38.17
C PRO A 419 -19.27 32.31 38.47
N VAL A 420 -19.26 31.50 37.42
CA VAL A 420 -18.94 30.07 37.52
C VAL A 420 -17.42 29.92 37.53
N VAL A 421 -16.86 29.46 38.65
CA VAL A 421 -15.47 29.01 38.68
C VAL A 421 -15.45 27.51 38.39
N GLY A 422 -15.16 27.16 37.14
CA GLY A 422 -14.93 25.77 36.74
C GLY A 422 -13.47 25.38 37.00
N ILE A 423 -13.23 24.34 37.80
CA ILE A 423 -11.92 23.68 37.86
C ILE A 423 -11.91 22.59 36.77
N ILE A 424 -11.07 22.76 35.75
CA ILE A 424 -10.86 21.76 34.70
C ILE A 424 -9.65 20.92 35.09
N VAL A 425 -9.86 19.66 35.46
CA VAL A 425 -8.78 18.68 35.66
C VAL A 425 -8.65 17.84 34.39
N PHE A 426 -7.51 17.92 33.70
CA PHE A 426 -7.21 17.05 32.58
C PHE A 426 -6.48 15.78 33.05
N VAL A 427 -7.02 14.61 32.70
CA VAL A 427 -6.22 13.38 32.56
C VAL A 427 -6.45 12.87 31.13
N LEU A 428 -5.47 13.08 30.26
CA LEU A 428 -5.52 12.72 28.85
C LEU A 428 -5.11 11.26 28.65
N VAL A 429 -6.07 10.34 28.46
CA VAL A 429 -5.87 9.13 27.64
C VAL A 429 -7.18 8.71 26.98
N GLY A 430 -7.29 8.89 25.66
CA GLY A 430 -8.11 8.11 24.71
C GLY A 430 -9.62 7.93 24.97
N THR A 431 -10.42 8.63 24.15
CA THR A 431 -11.89 8.50 23.92
C THR A 431 -12.86 9.02 25.00
N CYS A 432 -13.85 9.80 24.55
CA CYS A 432 -14.90 10.39 25.37
C CYS A 432 -16.12 9.46 25.46
N ALA A 433 -16.53 9.06 26.66
CA ALA A 433 -17.88 8.60 26.96
C ALA A 433 -18.43 9.46 28.09
N LEU A 434 -19.61 10.06 27.88
CA LEU A 434 -20.30 10.90 28.85
C LEU A 434 -21.16 10.00 29.75
N VAL A 435 -20.83 9.85 31.03
CA VAL A 435 -21.70 9.19 32.01
C VAL A 435 -22.46 10.28 32.77
N MET A 436 -23.75 10.45 32.47
CA MET A 436 -24.64 11.21 33.35
C MET A 436 -25.21 10.29 34.44
N PRO A 437 -25.32 10.72 35.71
CA PRO A 437 -26.15 10.03 36.68
C PRO A 437 -27.64 10.23 36.33
N PRO A 438 -28.53 9.30 36.71
CA PRO A 438 -29.97 9.47 36.52
C PRO A 438 -30.44 10.73 37.25
N ALA A 439 -31.38 11.45 36.63
CA ALA A 439 -32.05 12.59 37.23
C ALA A 439 -32.64 12.20 38.60
N ASN A 440 -32.27 12.94 39.65
CA ASN A 440 -32.68 12.81 41.06
C ASN A 440 -31.73 12.07 42.02
N VAL A 441 -30.44 12.43 42.03
CA VAL A 441 -29.59 12.25 43.22
C VAL A 441 -29.10 13.61 43.69
N ALA A 442 -29.52 14.02 44.89
CA ALA A 442 -28.98 15.20 45.56
C ALA A 442 -27.47 15.03 45.76
N CYS A 443 -26.67 16.02 45.29
CA CYS A 443 -25.22 16.05 45.45
C CYS A 443 -24.83 15.92 46.93
N ARG A 444 -24.45 14.71 47.38
CA ARG A 444 -23.71 14.52 48.63
C ARG A 444 -22.22 14.53 48.32
N ARG A 445 -21.44 15.14 49.22
CA ARG A 445 -19.97 15.29 49.17
C ARG A 445 -19.28 14.05 48.58
N ILE A 446 -18.63 14.23 47.44
CA ILE A 446 -17.69 13.25 46.89
C ILE A 446 -16.39 13.40 47.67
N THR A 447 -16.02 12.38 48.44
CA THR A 447 -14.73 12.33 49.15
C THR A 447 -13.63 11.79 48.22
N GLN A 448 -12.37 12.11 48.52
CA GLN A 448 -11.20 11.68 47.72
C GLN A 448 -11.15 10.14 47.56
N ASP A 449 -11.57 9.39 48.59
CA ASP A 449 -11.68 7.92 48.55
C ASP A 449 -12.76 7.40 47.57
N HIS A 450 -13.84 8.15 47.35
CA HIS A 450 -14.89 7.77 46.39
C HIS A 450 -14.39 7.86 44.94
N LEU A 451 -13.63 8.91 44.64
CA LEU A 451 -13.01 9.13 43.32
C LEU A 451 -11.95 8.06 43.02
N ILE A 452 -11.14 7.69 44.00
CA ILE A 452 -10.11 6.66 43.86
C ILE A 452 -10.75 5.28 43.60
N ARG A 453 -11.84 4.93 44.28
CA ARG A 453 -12.54 3.65 44.07
C ARG A 453 -13.19 3.53 42.69
N VAL A 454 -13.78 4.61 42.17
CA VAL A 454 -14.36 4.65 40.82
C VAL A 454 -13.27 4.45 39.76
N LEU A 455 -12.13 5.12 39.92
CA LEU A 455 -10.98 5.01 39.01
C LEU A 455 -10.34 3.61 39.01
N LEU A 456 -10.29 2.94 40.15
CA LEU A 456 -9.71 1.60 40.28
C LEU A 456 -10.66 0.47 39.79
N SER A 457 -11.97 0.73 39.70
CA SER A 457 -12.97 -0.27 39.27
C SER A 457 -13.19 -0.33 37.75
N ALA A 458 -12.68 0.65 37.01
CA ALA A 458 -12.85 0.75 35.57
C ALA A 458 -11.79 -0.09 34.83
N ASN A 459 -12.20 -1.21 34.23
CA ASN A 459 -11.33 -2.04 33.39
C ASN A 459 -11.08 -1.46 31.97
N THR A 460 -11.52 -0.23 31.69
CA THR A 460 -11.29 0.51 30.44
C THR A 460 -11.15 2.03 30.69
N PRO A 461 -10.48 2.78 29.80
CA PRO A 461 -10.20 4.21 29.99
C PRO A 461 -11.47 5.05 30.06
N THR A 462 -11.63 5.87 31.11
CA THR A 462 -12.83 6.72 31.30
C THR A 462 -12.44 8.12 31.76
N ALA A 463 -12.96 9.17 31.10
CA ALA A 463 -12.85 10.55 31.55
C ALA A 463 -13.98 10.88 32.54
N VAL A 464 -13.65 11.51 33.68
CA VAL A 464 -14.62 11.88 34.71
C VAL A 464 -14.75 13.41 34.77
N PHE A 465 -15.96 13.92 34.55
CA PHE A 465 -16.27 15.34 34.74
C PHE A 465 -16.91 15.53 36.12
N VAL A 466 -16.31 16.38 36.96
CA VAL A 466 -16.88 16.73 38.27
C VAL A 466 -17.30 18.21 38.23
N LEU A 467 -18.60 18.46 38.19
CA LEU A 467 -19.17 19.79 38.37
C LEU A 467 -19.48 19.96 39.86
N CYS A 468 -18.66 20.75 40.55
CA CYS A 468 -18.94 21.15 41.93
C CYS A 468 -19.68 22.49 41.92
N ARG A 469 -20.86 22.54 42.54
CA ARG A 469 -21.50 23.77 42.96
C ARG A 469 -21.03 24.02 44.40
N PHE A 470 -20.39 25.17 44.65
CA PHE A 470 -20.16 25.61 46.02
C PHE A 470 -21.39 26.40 46.45
N ASP A 471 -22.05 25.95 47.53
CA ASP A 471 -22.94 26.80 48.33
C ASP A 471 -22.13 27.57 49.36
#